data_AF-I3S799-F1
#
_entry.id   AF-I3S799-F1
#
_cell.length_a   1.000
_cell.length_b   1.000
_cell.length_c   1.000
_cell.angle_alpha   90.00
_cell.angle_beta   90.00
_cell.angle_gamma   90.00
#
_symmetry.space_group_name_H-M   'P 1'
#
loop_
_entity.id
_entity.type
_entity.pdbx_description
1 polymer ?
#
loop_
_entity_poly.entity_id
_entity_poly.type
_entity_poly.pdbx_seq_one_letter_code
_entity_poly.pdbx_strand_id
1 'polypeptide(L)'
;MCFDFFEQERFDAFEFIVLIPLSTRSMLFMISAYDLIAMYLAIELQSLCFYVMAASKRKSEFSTEAGLKYLILGAFSSGILLFGYDWTTTDI
;
A
#
# COMPACT_ATOMS: atom_id res chain seq x y z
N MET A 1 4.54 12.09 18.93
CA MET A 1 4.91 12.08 17.48
C MET A 1 5.45 10.68 17.19
N CYS A 2 5.09 10.03 16.07
CA CYS A 2 5.26 8.59 15.75
C CYS A 2 6.40 7.81 16.44
N PHE A 3 7.57 8.42 16.62
CA PHE A 3 8.70 7.91 17.41
C PHE A 3 8.35 7.42 18.83
N ASP A 4 7.46 8.12 19.55
CA ASP A 4 7.02 7.74 20.92
C ASP A 4 6.25 6.41 20.93
N PHE A 5 5.51 6.12 19.84
CA PHE A 5 4.75 4.89 19.68
C PHE A 5 5.67 3.68 19.43
N PHE A 6 6.79 3.88 18.71
CA PHE A 6 7.82 2.85 18.50
C PHE A 6 8.55 2.48 19.79
N GLU A 7 8.76 3.45 20.68
CA GLU A 7 9.45 3.27 21.95
C GLU A 7 8.56 2.55 22.99
N GLN A 8 7.25 2.82 22.99
CA GLN A 8 6.29 2.19 23.90
C GLN A 8 5.95 0.74 23.55
N GLU A 9 5.82 0.37 22.26
CA GLU A 9 5.37 -0.98 21.89
C GLU A 9 6.52 -2.00 21.67
N ARG A 10 7.81 -1.62 21.83
CA ARG A 10 8.99 -2.50 21.65
C ARG A 10 8.85 -3.46 20.45
N PHE A 11 8.34 -2.97 19.32
CA PHE A 11 8.36 -3.72 18.09
C PHE A 11 9.81 -3.78 17.60
N ASP A 12 10.28 -4.98 17.25
CA ASP A 12 11.45 -5.16 16.37
C ASP A 12 11.08 -4.61 14.97
N ALA A 13 10.89 -3.30 14.89
CA ALA A 13 10.19 -2.59 13.82
C ALA A 13 11.08 -2.29 12.63
N PHE A 14 12.06 -3.15 12.35
CA PHE A 14 12.91 -3.00 11.18
C PHE A 14 12.08 -3.00 9.88
N GLU A 15 10.99 -3.78 9.85
CA GLU A 15 10.04 -3.82 8.74
C GLU A 15 9.41 -2.45 8.46
N PHE A 16 8.94 -1.72 9.50
CA PHE A 16 8.36 -0.39 9.32
C PHE A 16 9.37 0.64 8.80
N ILE A 17 10.60 0.59 9.32
CA ILE A 17 11.67 1.52 8.91
C ILE A 17 12.00 1.35 7.42
N VAL A 18 11.89 0.14 6.88
CA VAL A 18 12.11 -0.15 5.45
C VAL A 18 10.86 0.15 4.60
N LEU A 19 9.66 -0.15 5.11
CA LEU A 19 8.40 0.02 4.37
C LEU A 19 8.00 1.49 4.16
N ILE A 20 8.30 2.38 5.12
CA ILE A 20 8.01 3.81 4.98
C ILE A 20 8.72 4.44 3.77
N PRO A 21 10.07 4.37 3.63
CA PRO A 21 10.76 4.94 2.48
C PRO A 21 10.42 4.20 1.17
N LEU A 22 10.07 2.91 1.23
CA LEU A 22 9.59 2.16 0.06
C LEU A 22 8.24 2.70 -0.46
N SER A 23 7.31 2.99 0.45
CA SER A 23 6.03 3.63 0.12
C SER A 23 6.23 5.03 -0.45
N THR A 24 7.13 5.83 0.14
CA THR A 24 7.47 7.17 -0.38
C THR A 24 8.12 7.11 -1.77
N ARG A 25 9.01 6.15 -2.03
CA ARG A 25 9.58 5.92 -3.38
C ARG A 25 8.49 5.61 -4.41
N SER A 26 7.49 4.82 -4.02
CA SER A 26 6.36 4.47 -4.89
C SER A 26 5.51 5.68 -5.25
N MET A 27 5.25 6.59 -4.29
CA MET A 27 4.59 7.87 -4.56
C MET A 27 5.37 8.76 -5.53
N LEU A 28 6.71 8.82 -5.38
CA LEU A 28 7.56 9.59 -6.31
C LEU A 28 7.54 8.98 -7.72
N PHE A 29 7.49 7.65 -7.81
CA PHE A 29 7.34 6.95 -9.08
C PHE A 29 5.97 7.23 -9.73
N MET A 30 4.89 7.29 -8.94
CA MET A 30 3.55 7.66 -9.40
C MET A 30 3.51 9.05 -10.06
N ILE A 31 4.20 10.04 -9.46
CA ILE A 31 4.28 11.40 -10.02
C ILE A 31 5.01 11.43 -11.37
N SER A 32 5.94 10.49 -11.59
CA SER A 32 6.73 10.40 -12.81
C SER A 32 6.15 9.44 -13.85
N ALA A 33 4.98 8.84 -13.59
CA ALA A 33 4.36 7.87 -14.48
C ALA A 33 3.71 8.56 -15.68
N TYR A 34 4.12 8.19 -16.89
CA TYR A 34 3.56 8.68 -18.15
C TYR A 34 2.50 7.75 -18.76
N ASP A 35 2.45 6.51 -18.29
CA ASP A 35 1.53 5.48 -18.77
C ASP A 35 0.57 5.07 -17.64
N LEU A 36 -0.67 4.74 -18.00
CA LEU A 36 -1.74 4.32 -17.07
C LEU A 36 -1.34 3.04 -16.33
N ILE A 37 -0.63 2.12 -17.00
CA ILE A 37 -0.12 0.88 -16.40
C ILE A 37 0.98 1.20 -15.37
N ALA A 38 1.86 2.17 -15.66
CA ALA A 38 2.90 2.59 -14.72
C ALA A 38 2.29 3.27 -13.48
N MET A 39 1.23 4.07 -13.68
CA MET A 39 0.47 4.70 -12.59
C MET A 39 -0.21 3.64 -11.71
N TYR A 40 -0.88 2.65 -12.32
CA TYR A 40 -1.47 1.50 -11.62
C TYR A 40 -0.46 0.78 -10.73
N LEU A 41 0.69 0.44 -11.30
CA LEU A 41 1.73 -0.32 -10.62
C LEU A 41 2.32 0.45 -9.43
N ALA A 42 2.43 1.79 -9.55
CA ALA A 42 2.88 2.65 -8.48
C ALA A 42 1.89 2.68 -7.30
N ILE A 43 0.59 2.75 -7.60
CA ILE A 43 -0.50 2.75 -6.61
C ILE A 43 -0.56 1.40 -5.88
N GLU A 44 -0.45 0.29 -6.61
CA GLU A 44 -0.41 -1.06 -6.04
C GLU A 44 0.78 -1.24 -5.10
N LEU A 45 1.98 -0.82 -5.53
CA LEU A 45 3.19 -0.93 -4.72
C LEU A 45 3.07 -0.13 -3.41
N GLN A 46 2.52 1.08 -3.48
CA GLN A 46 2.27 1.91 -2.30
C GLN A 46 1.25 1.27 -1.36
N SER A 47 0.16 0.73 -1.92
CA SER A 47 -0.92 0.10 -1.17
C SER A 47 -0.47 -1.16 -0.45
N LEU A 48 0.36 -1.99 -1.11
CA LEU A 48 0.95 -3.19 -0.53
C LEU A 48 1.86 -2.87 0.66
N CYS A 49 2.64 -1.79 0.58
CA CYS A 49 3.42 -1.31 1.72
C CYS A 49 2.53 -0.96 2.92
N PHE A 50 1.38 -0.31 2.69
CA PHE A 50 0.42 0.01 3.75
C PHE A 50 -0.29 -1.22 4.30
N TYR A 51 -0.58 -2.24 3.49
CA TYR A 51 -1.17 -3.49 3.98
C TYR A 51 -0.24 -4.23 4.93
N VAL A 52 1.05 -4.31 4.57
CA VAL A 52 2.07 -4.93 5.43
C VAL A 52 2.24 -4.14 6.72
N MET A 53 2.28 -2.80 6.65
CA MET A 53 2.33 -1.94 7.84
C MET A 53 1.09 -2.11 8.75
N ALA A 54 -0.11 -2.18 8.17
CA ALA A 54 -1.35 -2.37 8.94
C ALA A 54 -1.45 -3.76 9.60
N ALA A 55 -0.84 -4.79 9.01
CA ALA A 55 -0.80 -6.16 9.52
C ALA A 55 0.42 -6.45 10.41
N SER A 56 1.34 -5.49 10.59
CA SER A 56 2.63 -5.73 11.27
C SER A 56 2.46 -6.01 12.78
N LYS A 57 1.33 -5.64 13.40
CA LYS A 57 0.99 -6.00 14.78
C LYS A 57 0.43 -7.43 14.86
N ARG A 58 1.24 -8.42 14.51
CA ARG A 58 0.90 -9.87 14.50
C ARG A 58 0.35 -10.42 15.82
N LYS A 59 0.66 -9.80 16.97
CA LYS A 59 0.16 -10.24 18.29
C LYS A 59 -1.29 -9.83 18.57
N SER A 60 -1.88 -8.96 17.76
CA SER A 60 -3.28 -8.54 17.90
C SER A 60 -4.08 -9.05 16.71
N GLU A 61 -5.05 -9.92 16.97
CA GLU A 61 -5.95 -10.47 15.94
C GLU A 61 -6.67 -9.35 15.16
N PHE A 62 -6.97 -8.23 15.84
CA PHE A 62 -7.56 -7.04 15.23
C PHE A 62 -6.68 -6.38 14.15
N SER A 63 -5.36 -6.38 14.31
CA SER A 63 -4.44 -5.79 13.32
C SER A 63 -4.30 -6.68 12.10
N THR A 64 -4.23 -7.99 12.30
CA THR A 64 -4.21 -8.97 11.19
C THR A 64 -5.52 -8.92 10.41
N GLU A 65 -6.66 -8.83 11.09
CA GLU A 65 -7.98 -8.71 10.44
C GLU A 65 -8.14 -7.37 9.71
N ALA A 66 -7.68 -6.27 10.31
CA ALA A 66 -7.70 -4.96 9.65
C ALA A 66 -6.83 -4.95 8.40
N GLY A 67 -5.59 -5.45 8.47
CA GLY A 67 -4.70 -5.57 7.32
C GLY A 67 -5.30 -6.38 6.18
N LEU A 68 -5.98 -7.49 6.50
CA LEU A 68 -6.68 -8.32 5.51
C LEU A 68 -7.86 -7.58 4.87
N LYS A 69 -8.66 -6.86 5.65
CA LYS A 69 -9.78 -6.03 5.13
C LYS A 69 -9.26 -4.93 4.20
N TYR A 70 -8.17 -4.26 4.56
CA TYR A 70 -7.53 -3.25 3.72
C TYR A 70 -6.98 -3.84 2.42
N LEU A 71 -6.40 -5.05 2.46
CA LEU A 71 -5.93 -5.74 1.27
C LEU A 71 -7.07 -6.10 0.31
N ILE A 72 -8.18 -6.64 0.83
CA ILE A 72 -9.35 -7.00 0.01
C ILE A 72 -9.97 -5.76 -0.63
N LEU A 73 -10.14 -4.68 0.15
CA LEU A 73 -10.69 -3.41 -0.35
C LEU A 73 -9.76 -2.78 -1.40
N GLY A 74 -8.46 -2.94 -1.21
CA GLY A 74 -7.41 -2.63 -2.17
C GLY A 74 -7.55 -3.33 -3.51
N ALA A 75 -7.52 -4.66 -3.47
CA ALA A 75 -7.64 -5.49 -4.66
C ALA A 75 -8.95 -5.21 -5.43
N PHE A 76 -10.04 -4.94 -4.71
CA PHE A 76 -11.30 -4.55 -5.31
C PHE A 76 -11.23 -3.17 -5.99
N SER A 77 -10.69 -2.16 -5.31
CA SER A 77 -10.48 -0.82 -5.88
C SER A 77 -9.58 -0.88 -7.12
N SER A 78 -8.56 -1.73 -7.08
CA SER A 78 -7.60 -1.92 -8.16
C SER A 78 -8.23 -2.57 -9.39
N GLY A 79 -9.10 -3.57 -9.18
CA GLY A 79 -9.88 -4.19 -10.25
C GLY A 79 -10.80 -3.20 -10.96
N ILE A 80 -11.43 -2.27 -10.22
CA ILE A 80 -12.24 -1.19 -10.82
C ILE A 80 -11.36 -0.23 -11.64
N LEU A 81 -10.18 0.11 -11.11
CA LEU A 81 -9.23 1.01 -11.77
C LEU A 81 -8.73 0.42 -13.09
N LEU A 82 -8.36 -0.86 -13.08
CA LEU A 82 -7.90 -1.59 -14.27
C LEU A 82 -9.03 -1.78 -15.29
N PHE A 83 -10.26 -2.02 -14.84
CA PHE A 83 -11.44 -2.05 -15.73
C PHE A 83 -11.67 -0.69 -16.43
N GLY A 84 -11.46 0.43 -15.73
CA GLY A 84 -11.53 1.76 -16.34
C GLY A 84 -10.46 2.00 -17.41
N TYR A 85 -9.25 1.48 -17.20
CA TYR A 85 -8.17 1.55 -18.18
C TYR A 85 -8.43 0.71 -19.43
N ASP A 86 -8.95 -0.51 -19.24
CA ASP A 86 -9.35 -1.39 -20.35
C ASP A 86 -10.42 -0.71 -21.23
N TRP A 87 -11.44 -0.11 -20.61
CA TRP A 87 -12.47 0.63 -21.32
C TRP A 87 -11.91 1.81 -22.12
N THR A 88 -11.05 2.62 -21.50
CA THR A 88 -10.43 3.79 -22.17
C THR A 88 -9.48 3.40 -23.30
N THR A 89 -8.79 2.26 -23.18
CA THR A 89 -7.87 1.76 -24.22
C THR A 89 -8.61 1.18 -25.42
N THR A 90 -9.85 0.69 -25.24
CA THR A 90 -10.65 0.12 -26.32
C THR A 90 -11.30 1.20 -27.20
N ASP A 91 -11.48 2.41 -26.69
CA ASP A 91 -12.08 3.56 -27.37
C ASP A 91 -11.07 4.46 -28.14
N ILE A 92 -9.77 4.10 -28.18
CA ILE A 92 -8.69 4.80 -28.91
C ILE A 92 -8.15 3.89 -30.02
#